data_AF-A0A2L0RWS9-F1
#
_entry.id   AF-A0A2L0RWS9-F1
#
_cell.length_a   1.000
_cell.length_b   1.000
_cell.length_c   1.000
_cell.angle_alpha   90.00
_cell.angle_beta   90.00
_cell.angle_gamma   90.00
#
_symmetry.space_group_name_H-M   'P 1'
#
loop_
_entity.id
_entity.type
_entity.pdbx_description
1 polymer ?
#
loop_
_entity_poly.entity_id
_entity_poly.type
_entity_poly.pdbx_seq_one_letter_code
_entity_poly.pdbx_strand_id
1 'polypeptide(L)' 'MSMYEEDEAHWWDSAFSEAVQEYLNGAGCSGLEWHEVPNEILAEAECEALKVVGPKPKD' A
#
# COMPACT_ATOMS: atom_id res chain seq x y z
N MET A 1 -32.14 -0.11 -11.19
CA MET A 1 -31.11 0.73 -11.85
C MET A 1 -29.88 0.65 -10.96
N SER A 2 -28.73 0.32 -11.55
CA SER A 2 -27.52 -0.18 -10.87
C SER A 2 -26.93 0.84 -9.90
N MET A 3 -26.71 0.45 -8.64
CA MET A 3 -25.97 1.20 -7.62
C MET A 3 -24.57 0.58 -7.49
N TYR A 4 -23.65 0.90 -8.40
CA TYR A 4 -22.24 0.54 -8.28
C TYR A 4 -21.41 1.59 -9.04
N GLU A 5 -21.26 2.77 -8.43
CA GLU A 5 -20.25 3.77 -8.81
C GLU A 5 -19.25 3.87 -7.66
N GLU A 6 -18.49 2.81 -7.36
CA GLU A 6 -17.48 2.85 -6.26
C GLU A 6 -16.39 1.75 -6.34
N ASP A 7 -16.17 1.10 -7.49
CA ASP A 7 -15.34 -0.11 -7.55
C ASP A 7 -13.93 0.07 -8.18
N GLU A 8 -13.57 1.22 -8.74
CA GLU A 8 -12.26 1.36 -9.44
C GLU A 8 -11.09 1.75 -8.53
N ALA A 9 -11.32 2.42 -7.39
CA ALA A 9 -10.26 2.79 -6.45
C ALA A 9 -9.79 1.62 -5.55
N HIS A 10 -10.61 0.56 -5.43
CA HIS A 10 -10.46 -0.41 -4.36
C HIS A 10 -9.28 -1.39 -4.54
N TRP A 11 -8.97 -1.75 -5.80
CA TRP A 11 -7.91 -2.73 -6.08
C TRP A 11 -6.51 -2.14 -5.88
N TRP A 12 -6.32 -0.85 -6.22
CA TRP A 12 -5.01 -0.21 -6.12
C TRP A 12 -4.67 0.04 -4.65
N ASP A 13 -5.60 0.57 -3.86
CA ASP A 13 -5.36 0.85 -2.44
C ASP A 13 -5.09 -0.44 -1.65
N SER A 14 -5.78 -1.55 -1.98
CA SER A 14 -5.49 -2.87 -1.42
C SER A 14 -4.10 -3.38 -1.84
N ALA A 15 -3.79 -3.36 -3.14
CA ALA A 15 -2.49 -3.84 -3.63
C ALA A 15 -1.31 -3.03 -3.09
N PHE A 16 -1.48 -1.70 -2.96
CA PHE A 16 -0.47 -0.82 -2.39
C PHE A 16 -0.20 -1.17 -0.93
N SER A 17 -1.27 -1.33 -0.13
CA SER A 17 -1.17 -1.69 1.29
C SER A 17 -0.51 -3.05 1.48
N GLU A 18 -0.83 -4.05 0.64
CA GLU A 18 -0.20 -5.37 0.65
C GLU A 18 1.30 -5.29 0.33
N ALA A 19 1.69 -4.54 -0.71
CA ALA A 19 3.09 -4.41 -1.11
C ALA A 19 3.93 -3.70 -0.04
N VAL A 20 3.39 -2.67 0.63
CA VAL A 20 4.05 -2.04 1.76
C VAL A 20 4.21 -3.03 2.92
N GLN A 21 3.15 -3.76 3.28
CA GLN A 21 3.21 -4.74 4.36
C GLN A 21 4.23 -5.84 4.08
N GLU A 22 4.36 -6.31 2.83
CA GLU A 22 5.36 -7.29 2.42
C GLU A 22 6.79 -6.77 2.62
N TYR A 23 7.06 -5.52 2.23
CA TYR A 23 8.35 -4.89 2.48
C TYR A 23 8.65 -4.78 3.98
N LEU A 24 7.69 -4.30 4.77
CA LEU A 24 7.82 -4.17 6.22
C LEU A 24 8.07 -5.52 6.89
N ASN A 25 7.41 -6.57 6.44
CA ASN A 25 7.64 -7.92 6.93
C ASN A 25 9.07 -8.39 6.62
N GLY A 26 9.59 -8.11 5.42
CA GLY A 26 10.97 -8.40 5.03
C GLY A 26 12.02 -7.59 5.81
N ALA A 27 11.69 -6.36 6.19
CA ALA A 27 12.53 -5.47 6.99
C ALA A 27 12.52 -5.79 8.49
N GLY A 28 11.72 -6.76 8.95
CA GLY A 28 11.60 -7.13 10.36
C GLY A 28 10.62 -6.27 11.17
N CYS A 29 9.79 -5.47 10.49
CA CYS A 29 8.70 -4.69 11.07
C CYS A 29 7.37 -5.44 11.11
N SER A 30 7.39 -6.77 10.98
CA SER A 30 6.18 -7.60 10.99
C SER A 30 5.40 -7.43 12.31
N GLY A 31 4.10 -7.12 12.20
CA GLY A 31 3.22 -6.97 13.36
C GLY A 31 3.33 -5.63 14.09
N LEU A 32 4.12 -4.69 13.57
CA LEU A 32 4.05 -3.28 13.99
C LEU A 32 2.85 -2.61 13.33
N GLU A 33 2.20 -1.72 14.06
CA GLU A 33 1.25 -0.80 13.48
C GLU A 33 1.99 0.24 12.61
N TRP A 34 1.32 0.78 11.61
CA TRP A 34 1.89 1.74 10.65
C TRP A 34 2.57 2.96 11.30
N HIS A 35 2.03 3.42 12.44
CA HIS A 35 2.57 4.56 13.19
C HIS A 35 3.76 4.20 14.08
N GLU A 36 4.03 2.91 14.29
CA GLU A 36 5.19 2.40 15.02
C GLU A 36 6.38 2.16 14.09
N VAL A 37 6.15 2.08 12.78
CA VAL A 37 7.20 1.95 11.77
C VAL A 37 7.97 3.28 11.67
N PRO A 38 9.31 3.26 11.71
CA PRO A 38 10.12 4.44 11.46
C PRO A 38 9.78 5.08 10.11
N ASN A 39 9.59 6.40 10.09
CA ASN A 39 9.22 7.14 8.87
C ASN A 39 10.15 6.87 7.68
N GLU A 40 11.44 6.65 7.92
CA GLU A 40 12.41 6.32 6.88
C GLU A 40 12.09 4.96 6.22
N ILE A 41 11.80 3.94 7.03
CA ILE A 41 11.42 2.60 6.54
C ILE A 41 10.07 2.64 5.84
N LEU A 42 9.12 3.40 6.40
CA LEU A 42 7.79 3.54 5.80
C LEU A 42 7.89 4.20 4.42
N ALA A 43 8.67 5.28 4.28
CA ALA A 43 8.87 5.96 3.01
C ALA A 43 9.55 5.06 1.96
N GLU A 44 10.52 4.23 2.36
CA GLU A 44 11.11 3.23 1.49
C GLU A 44 10.09 2.18 1.06
N ALA A 45 9.27 1.68 1.99
CA ALA A 45 8.25 0.68 1.72
C ALA A 45 7.20 1.21 0.73
N GLU A 46 6.74 2.45 0.91
CA GLU A 46 5.82 3.12 -0.01
C GLU A 46 6.45 3.28 -1.41
N CYS A 47 7.74 3.65 -1.49
CA CYS A 47 8.44 3.76 -2.76
C CYS A 47 8.58 2.41 -3.49
N GLU A 48 8.90 1.34 -2.76
CA GLU A 48 8.95 -0.02 -3.33
C GLU A 48 7.55 -0.49 -3.76
N ALA A 49 6.52 -0.24 -2.95
CA ALA A 49 5.15 -0.57 -3.29
C ALA A 49 4.72 0.12 -4.60
N LEU A 50 5.03 1.40 -4.79
CA LEU A 50 4.76 2.12 -6.04
C LEU A 50 5.45 1.51 -7.28
N LYS A 51 6.62 0.87 -7.12
CA LYS A 51 7.29 0.17 -8.23
C LYS A 51 6.56 -1.12 -8.61
N VAL A 52 5.89 -1.76 -7.64
CA VAL A 52 5.14 -3.00 -7.81
C VAL A 52 3.75 -2.71 -8.40
N VAL A 53 2.99 -1.83 -7.77
CA VAL A 53 1.59 -1.55 -8.16
C VAL A 53 1.46 -0.46 -9.22
N GLY A 54 2.53 0.29 -9.46
CA GLY A 54 2.51 1.45 -10.35
C GLY A 54 1.84 2.68 -9.73
N PRO A 55 1.83 3.81 -10.45
CA PRO A 55 1.20 5.03 -9.97
C PRO A 55 -0.31 4.84 -9.79
N LYS A 56 -0.88 5.47 -8.77
CA LYS A 56 -2.33 5.45 -8.53
C LYS A 56 -3.06 5.94 -9.79
N PRO A 57 -4.00 5.15 -10.35
CA PRO A 57 -4.83 5.62 -11.45
C PRO A 57 -5.58 6.88 -11.01
N LYS A 58 -5.63 7.87 -11.89
CA LYS A 58 -6.48 9.04 -11.69
C LYS A 58 -7.89 8.61 -12.08
N ASP A 59 -8.85 8.77 -11.16
CA ASP A 59 -10.28 8.75 -11.48
C ASP A 59 -10.59 9.64 -12.70
#